data_AF-A0A931GKR1-F1
#
_entry.id   AF-A0A931GKR1-F1
#
_cell.length_a   1.000
_cell.length_b   1.000
_cell.length_c   1.000
_cell.angle_alpha   90.00
_cell.angle_beta   90.00
_cell.angle_gamma   90.00
#
_symmetry.space_group_name_H-M   'P 1'
#
loop_
_entity.id
_entity.type
_entity.pdbx_description
1 polymer ?
#
loop_
_entity_poly.entity_id
_entity_poly.type
_entity_poly.pdbx_seq_one_letter_code
_entity_poly.pdbx_strand_id
1 'polypeptide(L)'
;MADRGDLGWKVMAGAAAFAGGFVAKKTIALAWKKSTGKEPPTNPESPDVALGEAVAWVVVMGIGMEVARLLATRAAAKQWAKGTGELPSHLKVEV
;
A
#
# COMPACT_ATOMS: atom_id res chain seq x y z
N MET A 1 19.56 -19.93 8.84
CA MET A 1 18.52 -20.81 8.27
C MET A 1 17.19 -20.12 8.56
N ALA A 2 16.41 -19.71 7.54
CA ALA A 2 15.08 -19.14 7.81
C ALA A 2 14.15 -20.29 8.23
N ASP A 3 13.56 -20.22 9.41
CA ASP A 3 12.56 -21.20 9.83
C ASP A 3 11.37 -21.21 8.87
N ARG A 4 10.76 -22.38 8.67
CA ARG A 4 9.64 -22.56 7.74
C ARG A 4 8.46 -21.59 8.04
N GLY A 5 8.32 -21.16 9.29
CA GLY A 5 7.36 -20.14 9.71
C GLY A 5 7.68 -18.71 9.23
N ASP A 6 8.96 -18.32 9.18
CA ASP A 6 9.40 -17.01 8.67
C ASP A 6 9.16 -16.91 7.16
N LEU A 7 9.36 -18.02 6.43
CA LEU A 7 9.06 -18.10 5.01
C LEU A 7 7.54 -17.97 4.74
N GLY A 8 6.71 -18.66 5.51
CA GLY A 8 5.25 -18.58 5.40
C GLY A 8 4.70 -17.18 5.68
N TRP A 9 5.23 -16.52 6.72
CA TRP A 9 4.92 -15.12 7.01
C TRP A 9 5.31 -14.19 5.87
N LYS A 10 6.54 -14.31 5.34
CA LYS A 10 7.02 -13.46 4.23
C LYS A 10 6.17 -13.60 2.97
N VAL A 11 5.78 -14.82 2.60
CA VAL A 11 4.89 -15.06 1.45
C VAL A 11 3.52 -14.43 1.67
N MET A 12 2.92 -14.67 2.83
CA MET A 12 1.61 -14.12 3.14
C MET A 12 1.62 -12.59 3.22
N ALA A 13 2.62 -12.01 3.89
CA ALA A 13 2.80 -10.56 4.00
C ALA A 13 3.06 -9.92 2.62
N GLY A 14 3.87 -10.58 1.79
CA GLY A 14 4.11 -10.15 0.41
C GLY A 14 2.83 -10.16 -0.42
N ALA A 15 2.07 -11.26 -0.41
CA ALA A 15 0.80 -11.38 -1.13
C ALA A 15 -0.23 -10.34 -0.65
N ALA A 16 -0.34 -10.14 0.66
CA ALA A 16 -1.23 -9.12 1.24
C ALA A 16 -0.81 -7.70 0.84
N ALA A 17 0.49 -7.40 0.82
CA ALA A 17 1.01 -6.10 0.38
C ALA A 17 0.73 -5.84 -1.10
N PHE A 18 0.91 -6.83 -1.97
CA PHE A 18 0.58 -6.71 -3.40
C PHE A 18 -0.91 -6.49 -3.62
N ALA A 19 -1.76 -7.32 -3.00
CA ALA A 19 -3.21 -7.18 -3.12
C ALA A 19 -3.70 -5.82 -2.59
N GLY A 20 -3.19 -5.40 -1.43
CA GLY A 20 -3.49 -4.09 -0.84
C GLY A 20 -3.04 -2.93 -1.73
N GLY A 21 -1.83 -3.00 -2.28
CA GLY A 21 -1.30 -1.99 -3.19
C GLY A 21 -2.11 -1.87 -4.48
N PHE A 22 -2.56 -3.00 -5.05
CA PHE A 22 -3.40 -3.01 -6.24
C PHE A 22 -4.77 -2.35 -5.99
N VAL A 23 -5.42 -2.71 -4.88
CA VAL A 23 -6.70 -2.10 -4.48
C VAL A 23 -6.53 -0.61 -4.22
N ALA A 24 -5.49 -0.20 -3.49
CA ALA A 24 -5.21 1.20 -3.20
C ALA A 24 -5.03 2.03 -4.47
N LYS A 25 -4.18 1.56 -5.40
CA LYS A 25 -3.95 2.23 -6.69
C LYS A 25 -5.27 2.43 -7.45
N LYS A 26 -6.12 1.41 -7.50
CA LYS A 26 -7.41 1.48 -8.21
C LYS A 26 -8.37 2.46 -7.53
N THR A 27 -8.45 2.45 -6.21
CA THR A 27 -9.29 3.39 -5.44
C THR A 27 -8.82 4.82 -5.61
N ILE A 28 -7.50 5.07 -5.55
CA ILE A 28 -6.92 6.41 -5.77
C ILE A 28 -7.21 6.90 -7.19
N ALA A 29 -7.01 6.06 -8.20
CA ALA A 29 -7.30 6.40 -9.59
C ALA A 29 -8.78 6.74 -9.83
N LEU A 30 -9.69 5.97 -9.22
CA LEU A 30 -11.13 6.25 -9.29
C LEU A 30 -11.49 7.56 -8.57
N ALA A 31 -10.91 7.80 -7.40
CA ALA A 31 -11.12 9.04 -6.66
C ALA A 31 -10.62 10.26 -7.44
N TRP A 32 -9.48 10.13 -8.12
CA TRP A 32 -8.96 11.16 -9.02
C TRP A 32 -9.93 11.42 -10.17
N LYS A 33 -10.30 10.39 -10.94
CA LYS A 33 -11.23 10.53 -12.07
C LYS A 33 -12.57 11.13 -11.66
N LYS A 34 -13.08 10.78 -10.47
CA LYS A 34 -14.32 11.33 -9.94
C LYS A 34 -14.20 12.80 -9.53
N SER A 35 -13.04 13.24 -9.04
CA SER A 35 -12.83 14.60 -8.52
C SER A 35 -12.37 15.58 -9.60
N THR A 36 -11.47 15.17 -10.49
CA THR A 36 -10.92 16.01 -11.56
C THR A 36 -11.64 15.87 -12.89
N GLY A 37 -12.45 14.81 -13.07
CA GLY A 37 -13.09 14.47 -14.34
C GLY A 37 -12.12 13.93 -15.41
N LYS A 38 -10.83 13.84 -15.09
CA LYS A 38 -9.76 13.44 -16.01
C LYS A 38 -9.18 12.09 -15.61
N GLU A 39 -8.60 11.39 -16.58
CA GLU A 39 -7.82 10.21 -16.25
C GLU A 39 -6.56 10.61 -15.46
N PRO A 40 -6.16 9.82 -14.45
CA PRO A 40 -4.96 10.12 -13.69
C PRO A 40 -3.74 10.18 -14.63
N PRO A 41 -2.84 11.17 -14.46
CA PRO A 41 -1.71 11.34 -15.36
C PRO A 41 -0.78 10.13 -15.26
N THR A 42 -0.86 9.26 -16.28
CA THR A 42 -0.07 8.03 -16.40
C THR A 42 1.39 8.33 -16.72
N ASN A 43 1.67 9.50 -17.32
CA ASN A 43 3.01 10.03 -17.52
C ASN A 43 3.11 11.48 -17.00
N PRO A 44 3.33 11.67 -15.69
CA PRO A 44 3.44 13.00 -15.07
C PRO A 44 4.63 13.81 -15.55
N GLU A 45 5.65 13.18 -16.12
CA GLU A 45 6.84 13.84 -16.67
C GLU A 45 6.62 14.34 -18.10
N SER A 46 5.48 14.01 -18.72
CA SER A 46 5.16 14.54 -20.04
C SER A 46 4.93 16.05 -19.98
N PRO A 47 5.52 16.84 -20.90
CA PRO A 47 5.26 18.27 -21.00
C PRO A 47 3.80 18.60 -21.37
N ASP A 48 3.04 17.61 -21.85
CA ASP A 48 1.61 17.74 -22.16
C ASP A 48 0.73 17.74 -20.89
N VAL A 49 1.27 17.29 -19.75
CA VAL A 49 0.58 17.34 -18.46
C VAL A 49 0.93 18.65 -17.78
N ALA A 50 -0.09 19.42 -17.40
CA ALA A 50 0.12 20.65 -16.65
C ALA A 50 0.90 20.35 -15.36
N LEU A 51 1.97 21.12 -15.09
CA LEU A 51 2.86 20.88 -13.95
C LEU A 51 2.09 20.77 -12.62
N GLY A 52 1.09 21.62 -12.41
CA GLY A 52 0.23 21.56 -11.22
C GLY A 52 -0.57 20.26 -11.11
N GLU A 53 -1.04 19.71 -12.24
CA GLU A 53 -1.75 18.43 -12.29
C GLU A 53 -0.79 17.26 -12.00
N ALA A 54 0.43 17.29 -12.55
CA ALA A 54 1.47 16.31 -12.27
C ALA A 54 1.86 16.29 -10.79
N VAL A 55 2.12 17.46 -10.18
CA VAL A 55 2.49 17.59 -8.77
C VAL A 55 1.36 17.10 -7.86
N ALA A 56 0.11 17.51 -8.12
CA ALA A 56 -1.04 17.07 -7.34
C ALA A 56 -1.21 15.54 -7.41
N TRP A 57 -1.01 14.94 -8.57
CA TRP A 57 -1.06 13.49 -8.72
C TRP A 57 0.02 12.76 -7.94
N VAL A 58 1.28 13.22 -8.03
CA VAL A 58 2.41 12.61 -7.29
C VAL A 58 2.19 12.70 -5.78
N VAL A 59 1.70 13.83 -5.27
CA VAL A 59 1.39 14.00 -3.85
C VAL A 59 0.30 13.03 -3.40
N VAL A 60 -0.81 12.95 -4.16
CA VAL A 60 -1.92 12.03 -3.84
C VAL A 60 -1.46 10.58 -3.88
N MET A 61 -0.68 10.19 -4.89
CA MET A 61 -0.14 8.84 -5.01
C MET A 61 0.85 8.51 -3.89
N GLY A 62 1.79 9.41 -3.58
CA GLY A 62 2.79 9.21 -2.54
C GLY A 62 2.15 9.02 -1.16
N ILE A 63 1.28 9.95 -0.76
CA ILE A 63 0.59 9.88 0.53
C ILE A 63 -0.39 8.71 0.56
N GLY A 64 -1.20 8.55 -0.49
CA GLY A 64 -2.23 7.52 -0.54
C GLY A 64 -1.66 6.10 -0.48
N MET A 65 -0.56 5.84 -1.19
CA MET A 65 0.10 4.53 -1.17
C MET A 65 0.78 4.25 0.18
N GLU A 66 1.42 5.23 0.81
CA GLU A 66 2.04 5.05 2.13
C GLU A 66 0.99 4.79 3.23
N VAL A 67 -0.11 5.53 3.22
CA VAL A 67 -1.24 5.28 4.14
C VAL A 67 -1.82 3.88 3.89
N ALA A 68 -2.02 3.48 2.64
CA ALA A 68 -2.52 2.16 2.31
C ALA A 68 -1.58 1.05 2.80
N ARG A 69 -0.26 1.22 2.63
CA ARG A 69 0.75 0.30 3.13
C ARG A 69 0.69 0.17 4.65
N LEU A 70 0.65 1.29 5.37
CA LEU A 70 0.53 1.31 6.84
C LEU A 70 -0.71 0.54 7.32
N LEU A 71 -1.86 0.81 6.70
CA LEU A 71 -3.12 0.12 7.03
C LEU A 71 -3.05 -1.37 6.70
N ALA A 72 -2.49 -1.74 5.54
CA ALA A 72 -2.31 -3.13 5.14
C ALA A 72 -1.41 -3.90 6.10
N THR A 73 -0.25 -3.34 6.49
CA THR A 73 0.66 -3.96 7.46
C THR A 73 0.00 -4.11 8.83
N ARG A 74 -0.75 -3.10 9.30
CA ARG A 74 -1.51 -3.20 10.55
C ARG A 74 -2.61 -4.26 10.49
N ALA A 75 -3.32 -4.37 9.38
CA ALA A 75 -4.35 -5.38 9.18
C ALA A 75 -3.76 -6.80 9.14
N ALA A 76 -2.67 -6.99 8.40
CA ALA A 76 -1.94 -8.25 8.32
C ALA A 76 -1.43 -8.70 9.69
N ALA A 77 -0.84 -7.78 10.46
CA ALA A 77 -0.38 -8.07 11.83
C ALA A 77 -1.52 -8.49 12.75
N LYS A 78 -2.66 -7.80 12.71
CA LYS A 78 -3.87 -8.18 13.48
C LYS A 78 -4.40 -9.55 13.07
N GLN A 79 -4.44 -9.85 11.77
CA GLN A 79 -4.97 -11.11 11.28
C GLN A 79 -4.06 -12.29 11.63
N TRP A 80 -2.74 -12.09 11.58
CA TRP A 80 -1.78 -13.08 12.03
C TRP A 80 -1.92 -13.35 13.52
N ALA A 81 -1.93 -12.32 14.36
CA ALA A 81 -2.09 -12.47 15.81
C ALA A 81 -3.39 -13.22 16.18
N LYS A 82 -4.48 -13.01 15.44
CA LYS A 82 -5.73 -13.77 15.64
C LYS A 82 -5.61 -15.26 15.28
N GLY A 83 -4.80 -15.60 14.28
CA GLY A 83 -4.64 -16.97 13.79
C GLY A 83 -3.57 -17.78 14.52
N THR A 84 -2.49 -17.12 14.96
CA THR A 84 -1.32 -17.78 15.59
C THR A 84 -1.17 -17.50 17.07
N GLY A 85 -1.93 -16.56 17.64
CA GLY A 85 -1.85 -16.19 19.06
C GLY A 85 -0.64 -15.33 19.45
N GLU A 86 0.31 -15.11 18.53
CA GLU A 86 1.50 -14.30 18.74
C GLU A 86 1.67 -13.24 17.64
N LEU A 87 2.16 -12.06 18.04
CA LEU A 87 2.61 -11.04 17.09
C LEU A 87 3.86 -11.55 16.33
N PRO A 88 4.00 -11.23 15.02
CA PRO A 88 5.23 -11.50 14.28
C PRO A 88 6.45 -10.96 15.06
N SER A 89 7.53 -11.74 15.13
CA SER A 89 8.68 -11.49 16.01
C SER A 89 9.29 -10.09 15.90
N HIS A 90 9.32 -9.50 14.70
CA HIS A 90 9.84 -8.14 14.44
C HIS A 90 8.87 -6.99 14.81
N LEU A 91 7.65 -7.30 15.26
CA LEU A 91 6.65 -6.32 15.73
C LEU A 91 6.45 -6.38 17.26
N LYS A 92 7.09 -7.33 17.95
CA LYS A 92 7.15 -7.34 19.40
C LYS A 92 8.01 -6.14 19.83
N VAL A 93 7.40 -5.15 20.47
CA VAL A 93 8.13 -4.05 21.11
C VAL A 93 8.76 -4.66 22.36
N GLU A 94 10.09 -4.77 22.43
CA GLU A 94 10.76 -4.97 23.72
C GLU A 94 10.52 -3.71 24.53
N VAL A 95 9.81 -3.87 25.65
CA VAL A 95 9.61 -2.84 26.69
C VAL A 95 10.49 -3.18 27.86
#